data_AF-A0DQX7-F1
#
_entry.id   AF-A0DQX7-F1
#
_cell.length_a   1.000
_cell.length_b   1.000
_cell.length_c   1.000
_cell.angle_alpha   90.00
_cell.angle_beta   90.00
_cell.angle_gamma   90.00
#
_symmetry.space_group_name_H-M   'P 1'
#
loop_
_entity.id
_entity.type
_entity.pdbx_description
1 polymer ?
#
loop_
_entity_poly.entity_id
_entity_poly.type
_entity_poly.pdbx_seq_one_letter_code
_entity_poly.pdbx_strand_id
1 'polypeptide(L)'
;MGQEQSNLPSNNLVVQLHMQNYEKLTKLIEQKLSDQTFTIDKRINQMDDTLLHYAAFKRDKKLVQFLLSKGASIHCKNSRNLTPGDVTDDQEIKLMLESK
;
A
#
# COMPACT_ATOMS: atom_id res chain seq x y z
N MET A 1 -19.65 -14.80 -24.65
CA MET A 1 -20.24 -14.66 -23.31
C MET A 1 -19.36 -13.66 -22.55
N GLY A 2 -19.91 -12.48 -22.25
CA GLY A 2 -19.37 -11.51 -21.28
C GLY A 2 -18.05 -10.84 -21.63
N GLN A 3 -18.11 -9.68 -22.30
CA GLN A 3 -16.95 -8.80 -22.45
C GLN A 3 -16.48 -8.26 -21.09
N GLU A 4 -15.15 -8.10 -20.99
CA GLU A 4 -14.40 -7.31 -20.02
C GLU A 4 -15.06 -5.95 -19.78
N GLN A 5 -15.97 -5.87 -18.81
CA GLN A 5 -16.44 -4.59 -18.25
C GLN A 5 -16.70 -4.74 -16.75
N SER A 6 -15.65 -5.05 -15.99
CA SER A 6 -15.58 -4.53 -14.62
C SER A 6 -14.89 -3.17 -14.72
N ASN A 7 -15.69 -2.10 -14.71
CA ASN A 7 -15.27 -0.72 -14.49
C ASN A 7 -14.31 -0.63 -13.30
N LEU A 8 -13.02 -0.84 -13.54
CA LEU A 8 -11.97 -0.69 -12.55
C LEU A 8 -11.54 0.78 -12.66
N PRO A 9 -11.78 1.60 -11.62
CA PRO A 9 -11.39 2.99 -11.66
C PRO A 9 -9.89 3.07 -11.95
N SER A 10 -9.51 3.89 -12.92
CA SER A 10 -8.19 4.08 -13.52
C SER A 10 -7.04 4.42 -12.55
N ASN A 11 -7.30 4.37 -11.24
CA ASN A 11 -6.39 4.65 -10.14
C ASN A 11 -5.57 3.43 -9.67
N ASN A 12 -5.83 2.21 -10.19
CA ASN A 12 -5.26 0.94 -9.71
C ASN A 12 -4.01 0.44 -10.49
N LEU A 13 -3.52 1.17 -11.51
CA LEU A 13 -2.43 0.67 -12.37
C LEU A 13 -1.12 0.41 -11.60
N VAL A 14 -0.85 1.19 -10.54
CA VAL A 14 0.32 1.03 -9.66
C VAL A 14 0.33 -0.32 -8.92
N VAL A 15 -0.86 -0.89 -8.66
CA VAL A 15 -1.01 -2.06 -7.79
C VAL A 15 -1.34 -3.33 -8.54
N GLN A 16 -2.10 -3.26 -9.63
CA GLN A 16 -2.45 -4.47 -10.39
C GLN A 16 -1.26 -5.13 -11.11
N LEU A 17 -0.22 -4.37 -11.51
CA LEU A 17 0.84 -4.90 -12.39
C LEU A 17 2.11 -5.38 -11.66
N HIS A 18 2.37 -4.98 -10.40
CA HIS A 18 3.73 -5.14 -9.82
C HIS A 18 3.88 -5.76 -8.42
N MET A 19 2.81 -6.27 -7.81
CA MET A 19 2.85 -6.84 -6.45
C MET A 19 3.66 -8.15 -6.30
N GLN A 20 4.19 -8.71 -7.41
CA GLN A 20 5.04 -9.90 -7.38
C GLN A 20 6.55 -9.59 -7.27
N ASN A 21 6.97 -8.31 -7.44
CA ASN A 21 8.39 -7.97 -7.47
C ASN A 21 8.67 -6.67 -6.70
N TYR A 22 9.24 -6.84 -5.50
CA TYR A 22 9.62 -5.77 -4.57
C TYR A 22 10.43 -4.65 -5.24
N GLU A 23 11.44 -5.00 -6.05
CA GLU A 23 12.35 -4.02 -6.63
C GLU A 23 11.68 -3.13 -7.69
N LYS A 24 10.72 -3.70 -8.41
CA LYS A 24 9.94 -2.94 -9.39
C LYS A 24 8.87 -2.10 -8.70
N LEU A 25 8.29 -2.60 -7.60
CA LEU A 25 7.33 -1.86 -6.80
C LEU A 25 7.97 -0.61 -6.17
N THR A 26 9.14 -0.73 -5.53
CA THR A 26 9.82 0.43 -4.91
C THR A 26 10.18 1.48 -5.96
N LYS A 27 10.79 1.09 -7.08
CA LYS A 27 11.12 2.01 -8.20
C LYS A 27 9.89 2.74 -8.74
N LEU A 28 8.77 2.03 -8.89
CA LEU A 28 7.52 2.64 -9.37
C LEU A 28 6.97 3.67 -8.37
N ILE A 29 7.01 3.35 -7.06
CA ILE A 29 6.58 4.28 -6.01
C ILE A 29 7.46 5.54 -6.04
N GLU A 30 8.78 5.39 -6.19
CA GLU A 30 9.68 6.55 -6.32
C GLU A 30 9.39 7.38 -7.56
N GLN A 31 9.22 6.72 -8.72
CA GLN A 31 8.88 7.41 -9.96
C GLN A 31 7.56 8.18 -9.85
N LYS A 32 6.55 7.59 -9.18
CA LYS A 32 5.24 8.21 -9.00
C LYS A 32 5.24 9.31 -7.96
N LEU A 33 6.01 9.19 -6.88
CA LEU A 33 6.20 10.27 -5.89
C LEU A 33 6.80 11.55 -6.51
N SER A 34 7.54 11.45 -7.62
CA SER A 34 7.99 12.62 -8.39
C SER A 34 6.86 13.31 -9.17
N ASP A 35 5.76 12.61 -9.44
CA ASP A 35 4.57 13.19 -10.03
C ASP A 35 3.76 13.86 -8.92
N GLN A 36 3.56 15.18 -8.99
CA GLN A 36 2.90 15.99 -7.95
C GLN A 36 1.46 15.55 -7.62
N THR A 37 0.92 14.56 -8.32
CA THR A 37 -0.43 14.02 -8.15
C THR A 37 -0.49 12.72 -7.33
N PHE A 38 0.65 12.11 -6.99
CA PHE A 38 0.68 10.84 -6.27
C PHE A 38 0.94 11.02 -4.77
N THR A 39 0.06 10.43 -3.96
CA THR A 39 0.22 10.37 -2.51
C THR A 39 0.47 8.93 -2.08
N ILE A 40 1.41 8.72 -1.15
CA ILE A 40 1.80 7.39 -0.65
C ILE A 40 0.65 6.64 0.04
N ASP A 41 -0.30 7.38 0.62
CA ASP A 41 -1.50 6.88 1.31
C ASP A 41 -2.68 6.63 0.36
N LYS A 42 -2.45 6.63 -0.95
CA LYS A 42 -3.50 6.36 -1.93
C LYS A 42 -4.06 4.95 -1.75
N ARG A 43 -5.38 4.85 -1.88
CA ARG A 43 -6.14 3.60 -1.84
C ARG A 43 -5.80 2.76 -3.07
N ILE A 44 -5.42 1.51 -2.84
CA ILE A 44 -4.86 0.63 -3.86
C ILE A 44 -5.79 -0.51 -4.28
N ASN A 45 -6.89 -0.74 -3.54
CA ASN A 45 -7.84 -1.80 -3.84
C ASN A 45 -9.27 -1.38 -3.43
N GLN A 46 -10.22 -2.28 -3.64
CA GLN A 46 -11.63 -2.05 -3.28
C GLN A 46 -11.90 -2.05 -1.78
N MET A 47 -10.94 -2.49 -0.97
CA MET A 47 -11.02 -2.44 0.49
C MET A 47 -10.49 -1.12 1.04
N ASP A 48 -10.17 -0.14 0.18
CA ASP A 48 -9.47 1.09 0.54
C ASP A 48 -8.14 0.86 1.27
N ASP A 49 -7.50 -0.29 1.07
CA ASP A 49 -6.17 -0.51 1.64
C ASP A 49 -5.19 0.47 1.02
N THR A 50 -4.18 0.86 1.80
CA THR A 50 -3.01 1.59 1.31
C THR A 50 -1.85 0.64 1.05
N LEU A 51 -0.78 1.13 0.43
CA LEU A 51 0.45 0.35 0.29
C LEU A 51 0.97 -0.17 1.66
N LEU A 52 0.75 0.59 2.73
CA LEU A 52 1.20 0.23 4.07
C LEU A 52 0.38 -0.93 4.67
N HIS A 53 -0.95 -0.96 4.43
CA HIS A 53 -1.79 -2.10 4.79
C HIS A 53 -1.30 -3.38 4.12
N TYR A 54 -0.99 -3.30 2.82
CA TYR A 54 -0.49 -4.45 2.08
C TYR A 54 0.87 -4.94 2.60
N ALA A 55 1.82 -4.01 2.82
CA ALA A 55 3.13 -4.33 3.35
C ALA A 55 3.05 -5.01 4.72
N ALA A 56 2.18 -4.51 5.60
CA ALA A 56 1.94 -5.10 6.91
C ALA A 56 1.30 -6.49 6.82
N PHE A 57 0.27 -6.65 5.99
CA PHE A 57 -0.39 -7.94 5.75
C PHE A 57 0.57 -8.99 5.16
N LYS A 58 1.45 -8.59 4.25
CA LYS A 58 2.50 -9.46 3.68
C LYS A 58 3.66 -9.73 4.62
N ARG A 59 3.70 -9.08 5.77
CA ARG A 59 4.81 -9.10 6.72
C ARG A 59 6.15 -8.68 6.09
N ASP A 60 6.09 -7.78 5.11
CA ASP A 60 7.25 -7.32 4.37
C ASP A 60 7.88 -6.10 5.06
N LYS A 61 8.75 -6.38 6.03
CA LYS A 61 9.43 -5.36 6.85
C LYS A 61 10.19 -4.33 6.02
N LYS A 62 10.82 -4.77 4.92
CA LYS A 62 11.56 -3.87 4.03
C LYS A 62 10.61 -2.90 3.35
N LEU A 63 9.45 -3.38 2.88
CA LEU A 63 8.44 -2.55 2.26
C LEU A 63 7.82 -1.58 3.28
N VAL A 64 7.51 -2.06 4.48
CA VAL A 64 7.02 -1.22 5.59
C VAL A 64 8.02 -0.09 5.87
N GLN A 65 9.29 -0.40 6.06
CA GLN A 65 10.33 0.60 6.32
C GLN A 65 10.46 1.62 5.18
N PHE A 66 10.44 1.15 3.93
CA PHE A 66 10.50 2.00 2.76
C PHE A 66 9.31 2.97 2.70
N LEU A 67 8.08 2.47 2.87
CA LEU A 67 6.87 3.29 2.85
C LEU A 67 6.87 4.32 3.99
N LEU A 68 7.25 3.92 5.21
CA LEU A 68 7.38 4.81 6.36
C LEU A 68 8.44 5.90 6.11
N SER A 69 9.55 5.55 5.46
CA SER A 69 10.59 6.50 5.07
C SER A 69 10.11 7.49 4.01
N LYS A 70 9.12 7.13 3.18
CA LYS A 70 8.46 8.03 2.22
C LYS A 70 7.31 8.84 2.84
N GLY A 71 7.08 8.72 4.14
CA GLY A 71 6.04 9.48 4.86
C GLY A 71 4.66 8.85 4.83
N ALA A 72 4.56 7.53 4.62
CA ALA A 72 3.27 6.83 4.72
C ALA A 72 2.62 6.97 6.09
N SER A 73 1.31 7.21 6.09
CA SER A 73 0.50 7.38 7.29
C SER A 73 0.13 6.03 7.89
N ILE A 74 0.57 5.81 9.13
CA ILE A 74 0.26 4.62 9.94
C ILE A 74 -1.19 4.60 10.44
N HIS A 75 -1.89 5.73 10.39
CA HIS A 75 -3.27 5.89 10.88
C HIS A 75 -4.33 5.80 9.79
N CYS A 76 -3.93 5.56 8.54
CA CYS A 76 -4.89 5.37 7.45
C CYS A 76 -5.81 4.20 7.78
N LYS A 77 -7.12 4.40 7.67
CA LYS A 77 -8.11 3.34 7.85
C LYS A 77 -8.64 2.91 6.49
N ASN A 78 -8.64 1.59 6.28
CA ASN A 78 -9.28 0.98 5.11
C ASN A 78 -10.82 0.96 5.27
N SER A 79 -11.56 0.41 4.30
CA SER A 79 -13.03 0.35 4.33
C SER A 79 -13.58 -0.52 5.47
N ARG A 80 -12.74 -1.32 6.12
CA ARG A 80 -13.08 -2.12 7.31
C ARG A 80 -12.73 -1.39 8.61
N ASN A 81 -12.35 -0.12 8.55
CA ASN A 81 -11.85 0.68 9.67
C ASN A 81 -10.58 0.13 10.33
N LEU A 82 -9.82 -0.72 9.63
CA LEU A 82 -8.56 -1.28 10.11
C LEU A 82 -7.41 -0.37 9.68
N THR A 83 -6.42 -0.19 10.54
CA THR A 83 -5.14 0.44 10.21
C THR A 83 -4.14 -0.60 9.68
N PRO A 84 -2.99 -0.18 9.12
CA PRO A 84 -1.92 -1.10 8.75
C PRO A 84 -1.44 -1.99 9.92
N GLY A 85 -1.51 -1.49 11.16
CA GLY A 85 -1.14 -2.27 12.34
C GLY A 85 -2.17 -3.35 12.68
N ASP A 86 -3.44 -3.13 12.35
CA ASP A 86 -4.54 -4.07 12.63
C ASP A 86 -4.58 -5.23 11.62
N VAL A 87 -4.04 -5.06 10.40
CA VAL A 87 -4.05 -6.10 9.36
C VAL A 87 -2.89 -7.09 9.44
N THR A 88 -2.02 -6.95 10.45
CA THR A 88 -0.88 -7.84 10.67
C THR A 88 -0.84 -8.37 12.09
N ASP A 89 -0.26 -9.54 12.27
CA ASP A 89 0.05 -10.12 13.59
C ASP A 89 1.55 -10.10 13.88
N ASP A 90 2.37 -9.60 12.95
CA ASP A 90 3.81 -9.51 13.14
C ASP A 90 4.15 -8.42 14.15
N GLN A 91 4.72 -8.82 15.28
CA GLN A 91 4.99 -7.91 16.39
C GLN A 91 6.04 -6.85 16.04
N GLU A 92 7.02 -7.18 15.20
CA GLU A 92 8.03 -6.21 14.80
C GLU A 92 7.43 -5.14 13.89
N ILE A 93 6.57 -5.53 12.94
CA ILE A 93 5.85 -4.56 12.10
C ILE A 93 4.90 -3.70 12.94
N LYS A 94 4.20 -4.28 13.92
CA LYS A 94 3.37 -3.48 14.85
C LYS A 94 4.22 -2.42 15.55
N LEU A 95 5.37 -2.80 16.12
CA LEU A 95 6.29 -1.85 16.74
C LEU A 95 6.75 -0.75 15.77
N MET A 96 7.07 -1.09 14.52
CA MET A 96 7.43 -0.10 13.49
C MET A 96 6.30 0.88 13.17
N LEU A 97 5.05 0.42 13.24
CA LEU A 97 3.86 1.21 12.98
C LEU A 97 3.35 1.96 14.21
N GLU A 98 3.75 1.59 15.42
CA GLU A 98 3.44 2.29 16.67
C GLU A 98 4.48 3.37 17.03
N SER A 99 5.68 3.30 16.45
CA SER A 99 6.82 4.12 16.84
C SER A 99 6.91 5.51 16.15
N LYS A 100 5.82 6.06 15.60
CA LYS A 100 5.84 7.30 14.81
C LYS A 100 4.78 8.33 15.22
#